data_AF-A0A238BM51-F1
#
_entry.id   AF-A0A238BM51-F1
#
_cell.length_a   1.000
_cell.length_b   1.000
_cell.length_c   1.000
_cell.angle_alpha   90.00
_cell.angle_beta   90.00
_cell.angle_gamma   90.00
#
_symmetry.space_group_name_H-M   'P 1'
#
loop_
_entity.id
_entity.type
_entity.pdbx_description
1 polymer ?
#
loop_
_entity_poly.entity_id
_entity_poly.type
_entity_poly.pdbx_seq_one_letter_code
_entity_poly.pdbx_strand_id
1 'polypeptide(L)'
;MYIIKALTSMNDQCIMEHMIKCRPGDHFWKGCVTAMLALCNDDGIVNQKTALTAIGKRFRVAIQDRVGPWEVAEDVGRFLLRVCVAIHLDSDDDKFFLLSYMAQKLIALTKGECAAESPDNPQFQEAAVSGHILLLIIRERLENTLNIARRKIEFEAKRKGENFVLSRFMLILEIKFENNFFNNLSEVILFVKYPVYHFSHELIRAMGTQRSGEITRGLEYFLATGNLISKGGLTLQQNNGFSVIAERINQLRFVSHFRAIHRGAFFMEMRTTDIRKLRPEAWGFICPVHTPDGAPCGLLNHVTASVRIVTHYSNTSELPKLLGELGMVGHSAVTFLPAEP
;
A
#
# COMPACT_ATOMS: atom_id res chain seq x y z
N MET A 1 1.07 -12.85 15.46
CA MET A 1 0.00 -12.93 16.47
C MET A 1 -0.36 -11.58 17.09
N TYR A 2 0.59 -10.72 17.48
CA TYR A 2 0.27 -9.40 18.05
C TYR A 2 -0.67 -8.55 17.18
N ILE A 3 -0.44 -8.53 15.86
CA ILE A 3 -1.30 -7.82 14.90
C ILE A 3 -2.71 -8.42 14.89
N ILE A 4 -2.83 -9.76 14.86
CA ILE A 4 -4.12 -10.47 14.92
C ILE A 4 -4.90 -10.08 16.18
N LYS A 5 -4.27 -10.14 17.36
CA LYS A 5 -4.88 -9.71 18.63
C LYS A 5 -5.22 -8.22 18.65
N ALA A 6 -4.49 -7.37 17.93
CA ALA A 6 -4.74 -5.93 17.91
C ALA A 6 -5.92 -5.55 16.98
N LEU A 7 -6.22 -6.36 15.98
CA LEU A 7 -7.32 -6.13 15.03
C LEU A 7 -8.70 -6.51 15.61
N THR A 8 -8.77 -7.49 16.53
CA THR A 8 -10.05 -7.97 17.06
C THR A 8 -10.12 -7.89 18.58
N SER A 9 -11.34 -7.69 19.12
CA SER A 9 -11.63 -7.75 20.56
C SER A 9 -11.98 -9.16 21.04
N MET A 10 -11.96 -10.15 20.16
CA MET A 10 -12.25 -11.56 20.47
C MET A 10 -11.26 -12.15 21.48
N ASN A 11 -11.73 -13.15 22.23
CA ASN A 11 -10.87 -13.91 23.13
C ASN A 11 -9.95 -14.88 22.35
N ASP A 12 -8.92 -15.38 23.03
CA ASP A 12 -7.91 -16.27 22.43
C ASP A 12 -8.51 -17.56 21.86
N GLN A 13 -9.56 -18.09 22.47
CA GLN A 13 -10.26 -19.28 22.01
C GLN A 13 -10.93 -19.03 20.65
N CYS A 14 -11.68 -17.93 20.52
CA CYS A 14 -12.31 -17.51 19.28
C CYS A 14 -11.26 -17.24 18.19
N ILE A 15 -10.16 -16.57 18.53
CA ILE A 15 -9.06 -16.32 17.58
C ILE A 15 -8.49 -17.66 17.07
N MET A 16 -8.24 -18.61 17.99
CA MET A 16 -7.75 -19.93 17.63
C MET A 16 -8.73 -20.66 16.71
N GLU A 17 -10.03 -20.69 17.04
CA GLU A 17 -11.08 -21.32 16.24
C GLU A 17 -11.14 -20.76 14.82
N HIS A 18 -11.03 -19.44 14.66
CA HIS A 18 -11.01 -18.81 13.35
C HIS A 18 -9.74 -19.14 12.56
N MET A 19 -8.58 -19.17 13.22
CA MET A 19 -7.31 -19.51 12.57
C MET A 19 -7.24 -20.98 12.14
N ILE A 20 -7.84 -21.91 12.88
CA ILE A 20 -7.87 -23.35 12.54
C ILE A 20 -9.09 -23.74 11.68
N LYS A 21 -9.98 -22.80 11.39
CA LYS A 21 -11.20 -23.03 10.61
C LYS A 21 -10.86 -23.67 9.27
N CYS A 22 -11.72 -24.59 8.81
CA CYS A 22 -11.51 -25.41 7.61
C CYS A 22 -10.34 -26.42 7.68
N ARG A 23 -9.60 -26.49 8.79
CA ARG A 23 -8.50 -27.45 9.01
C ARG A 23 -8.57 -28.10 10.40
N PRO A 24 -9.73 -28.63 10.85
CA PRO A 24 -9.88 -29.12 12.23
C PRO A 24 -8.97 -30.31 12.57
N GLY A 25 -8.62 -31.14 11.57
CA GLY A 25 -7.70 -32.27 11.73
C GLY A 25 -6.20 -31.91 11.71
N ASP A 26 -5.86 -30.63 11.55
CA ASP A 26 -4.47 -30.19 11.44
C ASP A 26 -3.84 -29.92 12.82
N HIS A 27 -3.39 -30.99 13.49
CA HIS A 27 -2.77 -30.90 14.82
C HIS A 27 -1.50 -30.05 14.83
N PHE A 28 -0.72 -30.07 13.74
CA PHE A 28 0.48 -29.25 13.62
C PHE A 28 0.13 -27.76 13.62
N TRP A 29 -0.81 -27.36 12.78
CA TRP A 29 -1.25 -25.95 12.71
C TRP A 29 -1.88 -25.50 14.03
N LYS A 30 -2.75 -26.33 14.61
CA LYS A 30 -3.33 -26.06 15.93
C LYS A 30 -2.23 -25.84 16.98
N GLY A 31 -1.21 -26.69 17.01
CA GLY A 31 -0.05 -26.55 17.89
C GLY A 31 0.70 -25.23 17.70
N CYS A 32 0.95 -24.82 16.45
CA CYS A 32 1.58 -23.54 16.14
C CYS A 32 0.74 -22.34 16.63
N VAL A 33 -0.58 -22.35 16.40
CA VAL A 33 -1.47 -21.28 16.86
C VAL A 33 -1.51 -21.20 18.38
N THR A 34 -1.64 -22.34 19.07
CA THR A 34 -1.60 -22.40 20.53
C THR A 34 -0.28 -21.87 21.08
N ALA A 35 0.86 -22.25 20.50
CA ALA A 35 2.17 -21.74 20.91
C ALA A 35 2.28 -20.22 20.69
N MET A 36 1.81 -19.71 19.55
CA MET A 36 1.81 -18.26 19.27
C MET A 36 0.94 -17.47 20.25
N LEU A 37 -0.20 -18.01 20.69
CA LEU A 37 -1.07 -17.39 21.69
C LEU A 37 -0.44 -17.46 23.09
N ALA A 38 0.17 -18.59 23.45
CA ALA A 38 0.90 -18.74 24.72
C ALA A 38 2.04 -17.71 24.84
N LEU A 39 2.84 -17.54 23.79
CA LEU A 39 3.91 -16.52 23.76
C LEU A 39 3.35 -15.10 23.94
N CYS A 40 2.18 -14.79 23.38
CA CYS A 40 1.54 -13.49 23.62
C CYS A 40 1.15 -13.30 25.08
N ASN A 41 0.69 -14.36 25.74
CA ASN A 41 0.31 -14.31 27.16
C ASN A 41 1.54 -14.17 28.06
N ASP A 42 2.64 -14.85 27.74
CA ASP A 42 3.93 -14.69 28.43
C ASP A 42 4.46 -13.24 28.31
N ASP A 43 4.23 -12.60 27.16
CA ASP A 43 4.54 -11.18 26.91
C ASP A 43 3.54 -10.19 27.55
N GLY A 44 2.50 -10.68 28.26
CA GLY A 44 1.46 -9.85 28.89
C GLY A 44 0.40 -9.31 27.92
N ILE A 45 0.32 -9.85 26.70
CA ILE A 45 -0.59 -9.42 25.63
C ILE A 45 -1.83 -10.30 25.62
N VAL A 46 -2.71 -10.00 26.58
CA VAL A 46 -3.94 -10.74 26.82
C VAL A 46 -5.16 -10.23 26.05
N ASN A 47 -5.19 -8.96 25.62
CA ASN A 47 -6.36 -8.36 24.96
C ASN A 47 -5.96 -7.35 23.87
N GLN A 48 -6.95 -6.88 23.11
CA GLN A 48 -6.73 -5.93 22.01
C GLN A 48 -6.00 -4.66 22.46
N LYS A 49 -6.38 -4.12 23.62
CA LYS A 49 -5.81 -2.88 24.14
C LYS A 49 -4.33 -3.04 24.50
N THR A 50 -3.95 -4.15 25.15
CA THR A 50 -2.55 -4.42 25.47
C THR A 50 -1.73 -4.67 24.21
N ALA A 51 -2.30 -5.33 23.19
CA ALA A 51 -1.66 -5.53 21.89
C ALA A 51 -1.40 -4.20 21.16
N LEU A 52 -2.41 -3.34 21.05
CA LEU A 52 -2.30 -2.00 20.44
C LEU A 52 -1.28 -1.13 21.16
N THR A 53 -1.34 -1.12 22.50
CA THR A 53 -0.39 -0.37 23.33
C THR A 53 1.04 -0.87 23.13
N ALA A 54 1.26 -2.18 23.06
CA ALA A 54 2.58 -2.77 22.84
C ALA A 54 3.14 -2.37 21.47
N ILE A 55 2.33 -2.45 20.41
CA ILE A 55 2.70 -2.04 19.05
C ILE A 55 3.03 -0.54 19.04
N GLY A 56 2.13 0.31 19.54
CA GLY A 56 2.33 1.75 19.50
C GLY A 56 3.53 2.21 20.31
N LYS A 57 3.82 1.61 21.48
CA LYS A 57 5.03 1.91 22.26
C LYS A 57 6.31 1.56 21.48
N ARG A 58 6.36 0.39 20.83
CA ARG A 58 7.54 -0.10 20.10
C ARG A 58 7.84 0.74 18.86
N PHE A 59 6.81 1.12 18.11
CA PHE A 59 6.98 1.79 16.82
C PHE A 59 6.88 3.32 16.87
N ARG A 60 6.56 3.92 18.03
CA ARG A 60 6.41 5.38 18.17
C ARG A 60 7.58 6.17 17.59
N VAL A 61 8.81 5.73 17.86
CA VAL A 61 10.03 6.42 17.41
C VAL A 61 10.14 6.39 15.89
N ALA A 62 9.75 5.27 15.26
CA ALA A 62 9.82 5.11 13.81
C ALA A 62 8.82 6.00 13.05
N ILE A 63 7.70 6.37 13.70
CA ILE A 63 6.64 7.22 13.11
C ILE A 63 6.47 8.56 13.82
N GLN A 64 7.52 9.03 14.50
CA GLN A 64 7.53 10.32 15.22
C GLN A 64 7.27 11.53 14.32
N ASP A 65 7.50 11.38 13.01
CA ASP A 65 7.18 12.39 12.01
C ASP A 65 5.68 12.43 11.69
N ARG A 66 4.92 11.39 12.02
CA ARG A 66 3.48 11.29 11.74
C ARG A 66 2.61 11.36 12.99
N VAL A 67 3.20 11.13 14.16
CA VAL A 67 2.50 11.03 15.46
C VAL A 67 3.05 12.04 16.44
N GLY A 68 2.14 12.70 17.17
CA GLY A 68 2.47 13.71 18.17
C GLY A 68 2.98 13.09 19.48
N PRO A 69 3.86 13.75 20.25
CA PRO A 69 4.33 13.26 21.55
C PRO A 69 3.21 13.14 22.61
N TRP A 70 2.08 13.80 22.42
CA TRP A 70 0.91 13.72 23.31
C TRP A 70 -0.02 12.55 23.00
N GLU A 71 0.10 11.90 21.83
CA GLU A 71 -0.82 10.83 21.42
C GLU A 71 -0.63 9.56 22.26
N VAL A 72 -1.73 8.93 22.67
CA VAL A 72 -1.68 7.74 23.52
C VAL A 72 -1.17 6.55 22.71
N ALA A 73 -0.36 5.69 23.32
CA ALA A 73 0.26 4.56 22.61
C ALA A 73 -0.77 3.61 21.94
N GLU A 74 -1.98 3.49 22.49
CA GLU A 74 -3.05 2.72 21.86
C GLU A 74 -3.43 3.32 20.49
N ASP A 75 -3.64 4.64 20.42
CA ASP A 75 -4.01 5.35 19.19
C ASP A 75 -2.89 5.27 18.14
N VAL A 76 -1.63 5.36 18.59
CA VAL A 76 -0.46 5.13 17.74
C VAL A 76 -0.47 3.72 17.14
N GLY A 77 -0.82 2.72 17.95
CA GLY A 77 -0.99 1.33 17.50
C GLY A 77 -2.10 1.20 16.45
N ARG A 78 -3.27 1.82 16.68
CA ARG A 78 -4.39 1.81 15.71
C ARG A 78 -4.02 2.49 14.41
N PHE A 79 -3.34 3.64 14.49
CA PHE A 79 -2.84 4.37 13.32
C PHE A 79 -1.90 3.49 12.47
N LEU A 80 -0.97 2.77 13.10
CA LEU A 80 -0.07 1.85 12.41
C LEU A 80 -0.82 0.72 11.69
N LEU A 81 -1.80 0.09 12.34
CA LEU A 81 -2.61 -0.94 11.68
C LEU A 81 -3.35 -0.39 10.47
N ARG A 82 -3.84 0.85 10.56
CA ARG A 82 -4.56 1.51 9.48
C ARG A 82 -3.66 1.87 8.28
N VAL A 83 -2.41 2.28 8.52
CA VAL A 83 -1.47 2.73 7.46
C VAL A 83 -0.57 1.61 6.92
N CYS A 84 -0.39 0.51 7.66
CA CYS A 84 0.62 -0.50 7.30
C CYS A 84 0.06 -1.91 7.12
N VAL A 85 -1.12 -2.23 7.67
CA VAL A 85 -1.65 -3.60 7.65
C VAL A 85 -2.89 -3.65 6.76
N ALA A 86 -2.78 -4.39 5.65
CA ALA A 86 -3.86 -4.63 4.69
C ALA A 86 -4.65 -3.35 4.38
N ILE A 87 -3.94 -2.32 3.91
CA ILE A 87 -4.44 -0.94 3.74
C ILE A 87 -5.58 -0.80 2.72
N HIS A 88 -5.78 -1.82 1.87
CA HIS A 88 -6.90 -1.91 0.95
C HIS A 88 -8.24 -2.26 1.64
N LEU A 89 -8.22 -2.59 2.94
CA LEU A 89 -9.40 -2.89 3.74
C LEU A 89 -9.65 -1.79 4.77
N ASP A 90 -10.92 -1.39 4.90
CA ASP A 90 -11.34 -0.35 5.85
C ASP A 90 -11.66 -0.91 7.25
N SER A 91 -12.17 -2.14 7.33
CA SER A 91 -12.59 -2.79 8.57
C SER A 91 -11.48 -3.63 9.20
N ASP A 92 -11.26 -3.48 10.51
CA ASP A 92 -10.30 -4.30 11.25
C ASP A 92 -10.71 -5.79 11.27
N ASP A 93 -12.01 -6.10 11.22
CA ASP A 93 -12.52 -7.47 11.15
C ASP A 93 -12.15 -8.12 9.81
N ASP A 94 -12.29 -7.40 8.69
CA ASP A 94 -11.91 -7.91 7.37
C ASP A 94 -10.40 -8.14 7.29
N LYS A 95 -9.60 -7.24 7.89
CA LYS A 95 -8.15 -7.43 8.02
C LYS A 95 -7.82 -8.67 8.85
N PHE A 96 -8.54 -8.91 9.94
CA PHE A 96 -8.37 -10.10 10.76
C PHE A 96 -8.66 -11.38 9.96
N PHE A 97 -9.77 -11.43 9.22
CA PHE A 97 -10.12 -12.60 8.41
C PHE A 97 -9.13 -12.82 7.27
N LEU A 98 -8.72 -11.77 6.57
CA LEU A 98 -7.71 -11.85 5.51
C LEU A 98 -6.38 -12.40 6.05
N LEU A 99 -5.86 -11.85 7.15
CA LEU A 99 -4.59 -12.31 7.72
C LEU A 99 -4.68 -13.74 8.24
N SER A 100 -5.83 -14.14 8.79
CA SER A 100 -6.09 -15.52 9.21
C SER A 100 -6.04 -16.46 8.00
N TYR A 101 -6.69 -16.09 6.89
CA TYR A 101 -6.64 -16.84 5.64
C TYR A 101 -5.23 -16.90 5.04
N MET A 102 -4.48 -15.79 5.05
CA MET A 102 -3.08 -15.76 4.60
C MET A 102 -2.20 -16.70 5.43
N ALA A 103 -2.41 -16.78 6.75
CA ALA A 103 -1.70 -17.71 7.61
C ALA A 103 -2.03 -19.17 7.27
N GLN A 104 -3.29 -19.48 6.97
CA GLN A 104 -3.70 -20.83 6.52
C GLN A 104 -3.10 -21.18 5.15
N LYS A 105 -3.09 -20.23 4.19
CA LYS A 105 -2.45 -20.41 2.87
C LYS A 105 -0.95 -20.63 3.02
N LEU A 106 -0.29 -19.93 3.94
CA LEU A 106 1.13 -20.14 4.25
C LEU A 106 1.38 -21.58 4.73
N ILE A 107 0.55 -22.10 5.64
CA ILE A 107 0.70 -23.47 6.12
C ILE A 107 0.44 -24.47 5.01
N ALA A 108 -0.59 -24.26 4.18
CA ALA A 108 -0.84 -25.09 3.00
C ALA A 108 0.39 -25.16 2.08
N LEU A 109 1.05 -24.02 1.86
CA LEU A 109 2.27 -23.96 1.06
C LEU A 109 3.42 -24.75 1.71
N THR A 110 3.65 -24.58 3.02
CA THR A 110 4.71 -25.31 3.74
C THR A 110 4.52 -26.82 3.74
N LYS A 111 3.28 -27.29 3.67
CA LYS A 111 2.93 -28.71 3.61
C LYS A 111 2.86 -29.26 2.18
N GLY A 112 3.03 -28.42 1.17
CA GLY A 112 2.92 -28.81 -0.25
C GLY A 112 1.48 -29.09 -0.69
N GLU A 113 0.47 -28.59 0.05
CA GLU A 113 -0.95 -28.72 -0.32
C GLU A 113 -1.33 -27.74 -1.44
N CYS A 114 -0.56 -26.67 -1.63
CA CYS A 114 -0.69 -25.76 -2.75
C CYS A 114 0.65 -25.50 -3.45
N ALA A 115 0.58 -25.16 -4.73
CA ALA A 115 1.75 -24.86 -5.54
C ALA A 115 2.35 -23.50 -5.17
N ALA A 116 3.68 -23.39 -5.24
CA ALA A 116 4.37 -22.11 -5.07
C ALA A 116 4.08 -21.18 -6.25
N GLU A 117 3.67 -19.96 -5.96
CA GLU A 117 3.39 -18.92 -6.95
C GLU A 117 4.71 -18.23 -7.35
N SER A 118 4.96 -18.08 -8.65
CA SER A 118 6.18 -17.42 -9.17
C SER A 118 5.89 -15.96 -9.50
N PRO A 119 6.60 -14.98 -8.93
CA PRO A 119 6.39 -13.55 -9.22
C PRO A 119 6.71 -13.16 -10.67
N ASP A 120 7.37 -14.06 -11.41
CA ASP A 120 7.68 -13.90 -12.84
C ASP A 120 6.57 -14.40 -13.75
N ASN A 121 5.55 -15.07 -13.22
CA ASN A 121 4.36 -15.39 -13.98
C ASN A 121 3.54 -14.10 -14.23
N PRO A 122 3.26 -13.73 -15.50
CA PRO A 122 2.42 -12.58 -15.82
C PRO A 122 1.05 -12.59 -15.13
N GLN A 123 0.53 -13.76 -14.76
CA GLN A 123 -0.72 -13.90 -14.00
C GLN A 123 -0.70 -13.14 -12.65
N PHE A 124 0.46 -13.01 -12.01
CA PHE A 124 0.62 -12.34 -10.71
C PHE A 124 1.23 -10.94 -10.85
N GLN A 125 1.14 -10.35 -12.03
CA GLN A 125 1.72 -9.05 -12.35
C GLN A 125 0.64 -8.08 -12.80
N GLU A 126 0.90 -6.80 -12.53
CA GLU A 126 0.10 -5.70 -13.04
C GLU A 126 1.00 -4.68 -13.74
N ALA A 127 0.40 -3.89 -14.64
CA ALA A 127 1.10 -2.84 -15.36
C ALA A 127 0.94 -1.49 -14.66
N ALA A 128 1.99 -1.04 -13.96
CA ALA A 128 2.04 0.31 -13.43
C ALA A 128 2.16 1.32 -14.58
N VAL A 129 1.14 2.16 -14.75
CA VAL A 129 1.13 3.23 -15.76
C VAL A 129 1.85 4.47 -15.25
N SER A 130 2.35 5.31 -16.16
CA SER A 130 3.08 6.54 -15.83
C SER A 130 2.31 7.46 -14.88
N GLY A 131 0.97 7.54 -15.03
CA GLY A 131 0.10 8.30 -14.14
C GLY A 131 0.22 7.87 -12.67
N HIS A 132 0.27 6.57 -12.38
CA HIS A 132 0.45 6.07 -11.01
C HIS A 132 1.77 6.53 -10.41
N ILE A 133 2.87 6.41 -11.17
CA ILE A 133 4.21 6.83 -10.72
C ILE A 133 4.25 8.34 -10.47
N LEU A 134 3.69 9.14 -11.39
CA LEU A 134 3.61 10.60 -11.22
C LEU A 134 2.79 10.98 -9.98
N LEU A 135 1.66 10.31 -9.73
CA LEU A 135 0.84 10.54 -8.56
C LEU A 135 1.57 10.20 -7.25
N LEU A 136 2.33 9.09 -7.22
CA LEU A 136 3.17 8.73 -6.08
C LEU A 136 4.23 9.80 -5.79
N ILE A 137 4.88 10.33 -6.84
CA ILE A 137 5.86 11.41 -6.70
C ILE A 137 5.20 12.68 -6.19
N ILE A 138 4.07 13.07 -6.77
CA ILE A 138 3.32 14.27 -6.33
C ILE A 138 2.90 14.13 -4.87
N ARG A 139 2.39 12.96 -4.47
CA ARG A 139 2.03 12.65 -3.06
C ARG A 139 3.22 12.88 -2.13
N GLU A 140 4.37 12.29 -2.41
CA GLU A 140 5.57 12.46 -1.57
C GLU A 140 6.05 13.92 -1.53
N ARG A 141 5.99 14.67 -2.65
CA ARG A 141 6.37 16.09 -2.67
C ARG A 141 5.41 16.95 -1.86
N LEU A 142 4.11 16.65 -1.88
CA LEU A 142 3.11 17.31 -1.03
C LEU A 142 3.37 17.02 0.45
N GLU A 143 3.59 15.76 0.82
CA GLU A 143 3.92 15.37 2.20
C GLU A 143 5.20 16.08 2.70
N ASN A 144 6.23 16.17 1.86
CA ASN A 144 7.44 16.92 2.17
C ASN A 144 7.17 18.42 2.39
N THR A 145 6.32 19.02 1.55
CA THR A 145 5.94 20.44 1.67
C THR A 145 5.20 20.71 2.97
N LEU A 146 4.26 19.84 3.34
CA LEU A 146 3.54 19.91 4.62
C LEU A 146 4.50 19.74 5.81
N ASN A 147 5.44 18.80 5.73
CA ASN A 147 6.44 18.60 6.76
C ASN A 147 7.36 19.82 6.95
N ILE A 148 7.76 20.49 5.86
CA ILE A 148 8.52 21.74 5.92
C ILE A 148 7.69 22.83 6.61
N ALA A 149 6.41 22.97 6.25
CA ALA A 149 5.51 23.93 6.87
C ALA A 149 5.37 23.68 8.37
N ARG A 150 5.14 22.43 8.78
CA ARG A 150 5.09 22.02 10.20
C ARG A 150 6.35 22.44 10.95
N ARG A 151 7.53 22.08 10.45
CA ARG A 151 8.81 22.41 11.11
C ARG A 151 9.02 23.92 11.28
N LYS A 152 8.61 24.72 10.29
CA LYS A 152 8.66 26.19 10.39
C LYS A 152 7.72 26.72 11.48
N ILE A 153 6.51 26.18 11.55
CA ILE A 153 5.52 26.55 12.58
C ILE A 153 6.04 26.17 13.97
N GLU A 154 6.57 24.96 14.15
CA GLU A 154 7.17 24.51 15.40
C GLU A 154 8.36 25.38 15.82
N PHE A 155 9.19 25.79 14.86
CA PHE A 155 10.31 26.69 15.11
C PHE A 155 9.82 28.08 15.58
N GLU A 156 8.83 28.66 14.91
CA GLU A 156 8.24 29.95 15.32
C GLU A 156 7.53 29.87 16.66
N ALA A 157 6.83 28.77 16.95
CA ALA A 157 6.20 28.51 18.23
C ALA A 157 7.24 28.48 19.37
N LYS A 158 8.35 27.75 19.16
CA LYS A 158 9.47 27.73 20.12
C LYS A 158 10.10 29.12 20.31
N ARG A 159 10.20 29.92 19.24
CA ARG A 159 10.78 31.27 19.29
C ARG A 159 9.90 32.28 20.02
N LYS A 160 8.58 32.23 19.81
CA LYS A 160 7.62 33.19 20.37
C LYS A 160 7.05 32.79 21.73
N GLY A 161 7.18 31.52 22.13
CA GLY A 161 6.71 31.03 23.42
C GLY A 161 5.21 31.28 23.60
N GLU A 162 4.83 31.87 24.73
CA GLU A 162 3.43 32.16 25.10
C GLU A 162 2.74 33.18 24.17
N ASN A 163 3.50 34.00 23.44
CA ASN A 163 2.96 34.95 22.46
C ASN A 163 2.62 34.29 21.12
N PHE A 164 2.86 32.98 20.98
CA PHE A 164 2.47 32.24 19.80
C PHE A 164 0.98 31.90 19.84
N VAL A 165 0.16 32.71 19.17
CA VAL A 165 -1.27 32.44 19.00
C VAL A 165 -1.50 31.73 17.68
N LEU A 166 -1.78 30.44 17.74
CA LEU A 166 -2.26 29.70 16.58
C LEU A 166 -3.77 29.95 16.44
N SER A 167 -4.19 30.69 15.41
CA SER A 167 -5.61 30.99 15.23
C SER A 167 -6.43 29.71 15.02
N ARG A 168 -7.61 29.60 15.65
CA ARG A 168 -8.44 28.36 15.74
C ARG A 168 -8.79 27.72 14.38
N PHE A 169 -8.71 28.49 13.29
CA PHE A 169 -8.81 28.01 11.90
C PHE A 169 -7.67 27.08 11.46
N MET A 170 -6.65 26.89 12.29
CA MET A 170 -5.42 26.16 11.97
C MET A 170 -5.37 24.75 12.56
N LEU A 171 -6.37 24.35 13.36
CA LEU A 171 -6.42 23.03 14.00
C LEU A 171 -6.93 21.90 13.09
N ILE A 172 -7.43 22.22 11.90
CA ILE A 172 -7.94 21.23 10.95
C ILE A 172 -7.36 21.54 9.57
N LEU A 173 -6.11 21.10 9.36
CA LEU A 173 -5.57 20.91 8.02
C LEU A 173 -5.98 19.52 7.53
N GLU A 174 -7.27 19.37 7.31
CA GLU A 174 -7.84 18.16 6.74
C GLU A 174 -8.73 18.55 5.56
N ILE A 175 -8.21 18.39 4.34
CA ILE A 175 -8.86 18.76 3.08
C ILE A 175 -9.76 17.62 2.62
N LYS A 176 -11.09 17.83 2.64
CA LYS A 176 -12.06 17.02 1.91
C LYS A 176 -12.18 17.56 0.48
N PHE A 177 -11.74 16.81 -0.53
CA PHE A 177 -12.14 17.03 -1.92
C PHE A 177 -13.45 16.27 -2.18
N GLU A 178 -14.57 16.98 -2.23
CA GLU A 178 -15.83 16.41 -2.71
C GLU A 178 -15.99 16.65 -4.22
N ASN A 179 -15.91 15.53 -4.94
CA ASN A 179 -16.65 15.14 -6.14
C ASN A 179 -15.88 14.99 -7.48
N ASN A 180 -15.74 13.70 -7.81
CA ASN A 180 -15.86 13.08 -9.14
C ASN A 180 -14.62 12.85 -10.02
N PHE A 181 -13.39 12.99 -9.51
CA PHE A 181 -12.19 12.65 -10.32
C PHE A 181 -11.15 11.72 -9.65
N PHE A 182 -11.24 11.47 -8.34
CA PHE A 182 -10.15 10.85 -7.56
C PHE A 182 -10.58 9.65 -6.68
N ASN A 183 -11.52 8.82 -7.15
CA ASN A 183 -11.97 7.64 -6.38
C ASN A 183 -10.94 6.48 -6.33
N ASN A 184 -9.78 6.63 -6.99
CA ASN A 184 -8.75 5.59 -7.08
C ASN A 184 -7.46 5.93 -6.31
N LEU A 185 -7.51 6.96 -5.47
CA LEU A 185 -6.40 7.46 -4.64
C LEU A 185 -6.77 7.46 -3.15
N SER A 186 -7.52 6.45 -2.71
CA SER A 186 -7.88 6.22 -1.30
C SER A 186 -6.65 6.04 -0.39
N GLU A 187 -5.46 5.74 -0.92
CA GLU A 187 -4.20 5.66 -0.17
C GLU A 187 -3.42 6.97 -0.02
N VAL A 188 -3.99 8.11 -0.40
CA VAL A 188 -3.45 9.45 -0.04
C VAL A 188 -4.15 10.00 1.21
N ILE A 189 -5.22 9.37 1.68
CA ILE A 189 -6.15 9.98 2.63
C ILE A 189 -6.18 9.14 3.92
N LEU A 190 -5.11 9.28 4.71
CA LEU A 190 -5.14 8.94 6.13
C LEU A 190 -4.70 10.05 7.07
N PHE A 191 -4.94 11.27 6.63
CA PHE A 191 -5.52 12.31 7.45
C PHE A 191 -6.87 12.61 6.76
N VAL A 192 -7.85 13.24 7.41
CA VAL A 192 -9.08 13.85 6.83
C VAL A 192 -10.41 13.24 7.29
N LYS A 193 -11.13 13.95 8.17
CA LYS A 193 -12.52 13.62 8.58
C LYS A 193 -13.58 14.75 8.45
N TYR A 194 -13.28 16.02 8.15
CA TYR A 194 -14.32 17.08 8.00
C TYR A 194 -13.93 18.22 7.01
N PRO A 195 -14.87 18.94 6.36
CA PRO A 195 -14.58 19.97 5.36
C PRO A 195 -14.16 21.32 5.99
N VAL A 196 -13.14 21.99 5.43
CA VAL A 196 -12.72 23.35 5.83
C VAL A 196 -12.46 24.25 4.61
N TYR A 197 -13.11 25.42 4.58
CA TYR A 197 -13.18 26.36 3.45
C TYR A 197 -12.20 27.56 3.52
N HIS A 198 -11.22 27.61 4.44
CA HIS A 198 -10.30 28.76 4.53
C HIS A 198 -8.88 28.38 4.99
N PHE A 199 -7.87 28.63 4.14
CA PHE A 199 -6.45 28.54 4.50
C PHE A 199 -6.01 29.77 5.32
N SER A 200 -5.29 29.55 6.42
CA SER A 200 -4.79 30.65 7.28
C SER A 200 -3.59 31.38 6.66
N HIS A 201 -3.50 32.69 6.91
CA HIS A 201 -2.45 33.57 6.39
C HIS A 201 -1.02 33.15 6.84
N GLU A 202 -0.91 32.45 7.97
CA GLU A 202 0.36 31.94 8.52
C GLU A 202 0.82 30.66 7.81
N LEU A 203 -0.10 29.77 7.46
CA LEU A 203 0.22 28.62 6.63
C LEU A 203 0.65 29.07 5.23
N ILE A 204 -0.09 30.01 4.64
CA ILE A 204 0.27 30.61 3.34
C ILE A 204 1.61 31.32 3.44
N ARG A 205 1.97 31.96 4.56
CA ARG A 205 3.30 32.54 4.78
C ARG A 205 4.40 31.48 4.94
N ALA A 206 4.13 30.38 5.64
CA ALA A 206 5.06 29.28 5.82
C ALA A 206 5.33 28.52 4.49
N MET A 207 4.30 28.37 3.66
CA MET A 207 4.37 27.78 2.33
C MET A 207 4.87 28.75 1.25
N GLY A 208 4.46 30.02 1.30
CA GLY A 208 4.69 31.05 0.28
C GLY A 208 6.12 31.57 0.15
N THR A 209 7.06 31.04 0.93
CA THR A 209 8.50 31.26 0.74
C THR A 209 9.12 30.30 -0.29
N GLN A 210 8.37 29.33 -0.81
CA GLN A 210 8.82 28.41 -1.87
C GLN A 210 8.71 29.08 -3.25
N ARG A 211 9.69 29.94 -3.60
CA ARG A 211 9.68 30.71 -4.86
C ARG A 211 9.83 29.88 -6.14
N SER A 212 10.26 28.62 -6.05
CA SER A 212 10.15 27.63 -7.13
C SER A 212 9.60 26.35 -6.52
N GLY A 213 8.31 26.06 -6.71
CA GLY A 213 7.63 24.96 -6.02
C GLY A 213 8.43 23.65 -6.06
N GLU A 214 8.69 23.06 -4.89
CA GLU A 214 9.36 21.76 -4.71
C GLU A 214 8.76 20.65 -5.58
N ILE A 215 7.45 20.74 -5.82
CA ILE A 215 6.70 19.82 -6.68
C ILE A 215 7.13 19.98 -8.15
N THR A 216 7.08 21.21 -8.68
CA THR A 216 7.39 21.49 -10.09
C THR A 216 8.82 21.11 -10.42
N ARG A 217 9.78 21.57 -9.61
CA ARG A 217 11.21 21.26 -9.81
C ARG A 217 11.49 19.76 -9.65
N GLY A 218 10.83 19.10 -8.69
CA GLY A 218 10.95 17.66 -8.50
C GLY A 218 10.44 16.86 -9.70
N LEU A 219 9.31 17.25 -10.28
CA LEU A 219 8.75 16.63 -11.49
C LEU A 219 9.60 16.90 -12.73
N GLU A 220 10.05 18.14 -12.93
CA GLU A 220 10.92 18.50 -14.05
C GLU A 220 12.22 17.69 -14.02
N TYR A 221 12.86 17.58 -12.85
CA TYR A 221 14.03 16.74 -12.65
C TYR A 221 13.75 15.26 -12.96
N PHE A 222 12.64 14.72 -12.45
CA PHE A 222 12.26 13.32 -12.68
C PHE A 222 12.01 13.03 -14.16
N LEU A 223 11.27 13.89 -14.86
CA LEU A 223 10.99 13.72 -16.29
C LEU A 223 12.24 13.88 -17.15
N ALA A 224 13.12 14.82 -16.81
CA ALA A 224 14.35 15.06 -17.55
C ALA A 224 15.40 13.97 -17.37
N THR A 225 15.54 13.41 -16.16
CA THR A 225 16.62 12.47 -15.83
C THR A 225 16.17 11.02 -15.73
N GLY A 226 14.87 10.77 -15.54
CA GLY A 226 14.35 9.43 -15.24
C GLY A 226 14.74 8.88 -13.87
N ASN A 227 15.37 9.70 -13.01
CA ASN A 227 15.83 9.31 -11.69
C ASN A 227 14.83 9.75 -10.61
N LEU A 228 14.45 8.79 -9.76
CA LEU A 228 13.56 8.99 -8.63
C LEU A 228 14.37 9.34 -7.38
N ILE A 229 14.24 10.59 -6.92
CA ILE A 229 14.78 11.03 -5.63
C ILE A 229 13.66 10.97 -4.58
N SER A 230 13.57 9.84 -3.88
CA SER A 230 12.61 9.59 -2.82
C SER A 230 13.32 9.16 -1.54
N LYS A 231 12.80 9.54 -0.37
CA LYS A 231 13.33 9.05 0.92
C LYS A 231 12.80 7.66 1.26
N GLY A 232 11.61 7.32 0.76
CA GLY A 232 10.93 6.05 1.02
C GLY A 232 10.91 5.07 -0.16
N GLY A 233 11.57 5.42 -1.28
CA GLY A 233 11.61 4.59 -2.49
C GLY A 233 10.25 4.40 -3.20
N LEU A 234 9.18 5.05 -2.72
CA LEU A 234 7.80 4.93 -3.22
C LEU A 234 7.32 3.49 -3.42
N THR A 235 7.82 2.52 -2.62
CA THR A 235 7.54 1.07 -2.78
C THR A 235 7.96 0.48 -4.13
N LEU A 236 8.77 1.21 -4.91
CA LEU A 236 9.33 0.76 -6.17
C LEU A 236 10.70 0.12 -5.92
N GLN A 237 11.02 -0.93 -6.67
CA GLN A 237 12.29 -1.65 -6.55
C GLN A 237 13.47 -0.98 -7.28
N GLN A 238 13.22 0.11 -8.01
CA GLN A 238 14.23 0.82 -8.79
C GLN A 238 14.14 2.32 -8.55
N ASN A 239 15.27 3.01 -8.71
CA ASN A 239 15.37 4.47 -8.55
C ASN A 239 15.74 5.21 -9.84
N ASN A 240 15.94 4.51 -10.95
CA ASN A 240 16.35 5.08 -12.23
C ASN A 240 15.59 4.43 -13.39
N GLY A 241 15.74 5.02 -14.59
CA GLY A 241 15.18 4.45 -15.83
C GLY A 241 13.66 4.59 -15.95
N PHE A 242 13.03 5.53 -15.25
CA PHE A 242 11.58 5.74 -15.32
C PHE A 242 11.12 6.60 -16.50
N SER A 243 12.00 7.46 -17.01
CA SER A 243 11.73 8.34 -18.16
C SER A 243 12.74 8.03 -19.26
N VAL A 244 12.24 7.97 -20.49
CA VAL A 244 13.05 7.72 -21.69
C VAL A 244 12.68 8.74 -22.76
N ILE A 245 13.65 9.10 -23.59
CA ILE A 245 13.42 10.02 -24.72
C ILE A 245 12.56 9.30 -25.76
N ALA A 246 11.42 9.88 -26.11
CA ALA A 246 10.59 9.38 -27.20
C ALA A 246 11.24 9.74 -28.55
N GLU A 247 12.02 8.82 -29.09
CA GLU A 247 12.75 9.01 -30.33
C GLU A 247 11.82 9.14 -31.55
N ARG A 248 12.13 10.08 -32.45
CA ARG A 248 11.38 10.35 -33.69
C ARG A 248 12.15 9.91 -34.93
N ILE A 249 12.77 8.73 -34.88
CA ILE A 249 13.49 8.16 -36.03
C ILE A 249 12.51 7.79 -37.15
N ASN A 250 11.43 7.08 -36.80
CA ASN A 250 10.33 6.77 -37.68
C ASN A 250 9.03 6.58 -36.86
N GLN A 251 7.89 6.48 -37.55
CA GLN A 251 6.59 6.35 -36.89
C GLN A 251 6.46 5.09 -36.03
N LEU A 252 6.99 3.96 -36.51
CA LEU A 252 6.93 2.69 -35.77
C LEU A 252 7.71 2.75 -34.46
N ARG A 253 8.93 3.32 -34.49
CA ARG A 253 9.76 3.55 -33.29
C ARG A 253 9.07 4.50 -32.33
N PHE A 254 8.46 5.59 -32.82
CA PHE A 254 7.75 6.52 -31.94
C PHE A 254 6.57 5.83 -31.23
N VAL A 255 5.73 5.11 -31.98
CA VAL A 255 4.57 4.40 -31.43
C VAL A 255 4.97 3.24 -30.50
N SER A 256 6.08 2.56 -30.75
CA SER A 256 6.51 1.43 -29.92
C SER A 256 6.80 1.84 -28.47
N HIS A 257 7.30 3.06 -28.23
CA HIS A 257 7.54 3.57 -26.87
C HIS A 257 6.27 3.52 -26.00
N PHE A 258 5.11 3.87 -26.56
CA PHE A 258 3.84 3.91 -25.83
C PHE A 258 3.21 2.53 -25.60
N ARG A 259 3.78 1.50 -26.22
CA ARG A 259 3.36 0.11 -26.11
C ARG A 259 4.40 -0.76 -25.41
N ALA A 260 5.52 -0.17 -25.00
CA ALA A 260 6.58 -0.85 -24.29
C ALA A 260 6.22 -1.03 -22.81
N ILE A 261 6.57 -2.20 -22.27
CA ILE A 261 6.52 -2.53 -20.85
C ILE A 261 7.89 -3.06 -20.43
N HIS A 262 8.30 -2.73 -19.23
CA HIS A 262 9.62 -3.10 -18.72
C HIS A 262 9.50 -3.71 -17.33
N ARG A 263 10.23 -4.80 -17.08
CA ARG A 263 10.23 -5.49 -15.76
C ARG A 263 10.92 -4.67 -14.66
N GLY A 264 11.84 -3.79 -15.03
CA GLY A 264 12.61 -2.94 -14.14
C GLY A 264 14.12 -3.05 -14.38
N ALA A 265 14.85 -1.94 -14.24
CA ALA A 265 16.30 -1.86 -14.40
C ALA A 265 17.05 -2.77 -13.42
N PHE A 266 16.48 -2.99 -12.23
CA PHE A 266 16.99 -3.94 -11.24
C PHE A 266 17.24 -5.35 -11.82
N PHE A 267 16.37 -5.79 -12.74
CA PHE A 267 16.47 -7.10 -13.36
C PHE A 267 17.51 -7.19 -14.47
N MET A 268 18.05 -6.06 -14.95
CA MET A 268 19.11 -6.08 -15.95
C MET A 268 20.44 -6.57 -15.34
N GLU A 269 20.65 -6.35 -14.04
CA GLU A 269 21.86 -6.77 -13.32
C GLU A 269 21.81 -8.24 -12.87
N MET A 270 20.61 -8.84 -12.84
CA MET A 270 20.47 -10.25 -12.48
C MET A 270 21.03 -11.17 -13.56
N ARG A 271 21.76 -12.20 -13.11
CA ARG A 271 22.34 -13.25 -13.96
C ARG A 271 21.34 -14.37 -14.29
N THR A 272 20.21 -14.43 -13.60
CA THR A 272 19.18 -15.44 -13.83
C THR A 272 18.40 -15.15 -15.11
N THR A 273 18.12 -16.18 -15.90
CA THR A 273 17.42 -16.04 -17.19
C THR A 273 15.92 -16.30 -17.08
N ASP A 274 15.43 -16.83 -15.95
CA ASP A 274 14.02 -17.19 -15.77
C ASP A 274 13.06 -16.01 -15.92
N ILE A 275 13.49 -14.83 -15.49
CA ILE A 275 12.74 -13.57 -15.62
C ILE A 275 12.62 -13.08 -17.09
N ARG A 276 13.47 -13.59 -17.98
CA ARG A 276 13.53 -13.23 -19.41
C ARG A 276 12.75 -14.21 -20.28
N LYS A 277 12.33 -15.34 -19.71
CA LYS A 277 11.59 -16.38 -20.44
C LYS A 277 10.18 -15.89 -20.72
N LEU A 278 9.75 -16.00 -21.96
CA LEU A 278 8.36 -15.87 -22.34
C LEU A 278 7.57 -17.05 -21.75
N ARG A 279 6.53 -16.76 -20.99
CA ARG A 279 5.65 -17.78 -20.40
C ARG A 279 4.31 -17.87 -21.13
N PRO A 280 3.64 -19.04 -21.16
CA PRO A 280 2.35 -19.20 -21.84
C PRO A 280 1.25 -18.25 -21.35
N GLU A 281 1.28 -17.86 -20.06
CA GLU A 281 0.33 -16.94 -19.45
C GLU A 281 0.44 -15.51 -20.01
N ALA A 282 1.53 -15.20 -20.71
CA ALA A 282 1.70 -13.93 -21.43
C ALA A 282 0.82 -13.84 -22.69
N TRP A 283 0.25 -14.97 -23.14
CA TRP A 283 -0.53 -15.06 -24.36
C TRP A 283 -1.66 -14.04 -24.40
N GLY A 284 -1.75 -13.29 -25.51
CA GLY A 284 -2.77 -12.27 -25.70
C GLY A 284 -2.50 -10.95 -24.96
N PHE A 285 -1.54 -10.89 -24.04
CA PHE A 285 -1.16 -9.66 -23.31
C PHE A 285 0.17 -9.07 -23.80
N ILE A 286 1.21 -9.91 -23.91
CA ILE A 286 2.56 -9.51 -24.30
C ILE A 286 2.88 -10.12 -25.66
N CYS A 287 3.44 -9.32 -26.57
CA CYS A 287 3.84 -9.78 -27.90
C CYS A 287 5.01 -10.77 -27.79
N PRO A 288 4.90 -11.99 -28.33
CA PRO A 288 5.95 -13.00 -28.23
C PRO A 288 7.17 -12.70 -29.11
N VAL A 289 7.04 -11.77 -30.07
CA VAL A 289 8.08 -11.44 -31.06
C VAL A 289 8.76 -10.11 -30.75
N HIS A 290 8.02 -9.12 -30.25
CA HIS A 290 8.50 -7.74 -30.17
C HIS A 290 9.24 -7.47 -28.86
N THR A 291 10.47 -7.99 -28.79
CA THR A 291 11.51 -7.67 -27.78
C THR A 291 12.80 -7.32 -28.54
N PRO A 292 13.59 -6.34 -28.10
CA PRO A 292 14.92 -6.13 -28.67
C PRO A 292 15.85 -7.30 -28.33
N ASP A 293 16.87 -7.48 -29.17
CA ASP A 293 17.97 -8.40 -28.90
C ASP A 293 18.98 -7.81 -27.89
N GLY A 294 19.88 -8.66 -27.39
CA GLY A 294 20.97 -8.28 -26.49
C GLY A 294 20.53 -8.18 -25.02
N ALA A 295 21.16 -7.25 -24.27
CA ALA A 295 20.95 -7.11 -22.83
C ALA A 295 19.50 -6.88 -22.38
N PRO A 296 18.63 -6.13 -23.10
CA PRO A 296 17.23 -5.95 -22.71
C PRO A 296 16.29 -7.09 -23.15
N CYS A 297 16.79 -8.12 -23.83
CA CYS A 297 15.95 -9.22 -24.34
C CYS A 297 15.17 -9.91 -23.22
N GLY A 298 13.85 -9.99 -23.40
CA GLY A 298 12.89 -10.55 -22.44
C GLY A 298 12.53 -9.63 -21.27
N LEU A 299 13.25 -8.52 -21.06
CA LEU A 299 12.97 -7.54 -20.00
C LEU A 299 12.19 -6.33 -20.52
N LEU A 300 12.52 -5.88 -21.75
CA LEU A 300 11.76 -4.88 -22.48
C LEU A 300 10.86 -5.61 -23.49
N ASN A 301 9.56 -5.64 -23.22
CA ASN A 301 8.60 -6.25 -24.12
C ASN A 301 7.58 -5.22 -24.58
N HIS A 302 6.76 -5.60 -25.56
CA HIS A 302 5.65 -4.77 -26.00
C HIS A 302 4.34 -5.49 -25.82
N VAL A 303 3.31 -4.75 -25.44
CA VAL A 303 1.97 -5.28 -25.26
C VAL A 303 1.26 -5.52 -26.61
N THR A 304 0.46 -6.59 -26.74
CA THR A 304 -0.23 -6.99 -27.98
C THR A 304 -1.28 -5.98 -28.46
N ALA A 305 -1.51 -5.83 -29.77
CA ALA A 305 -2.38 -4.78 -30.31
C ALA A 305 -3.78 -4.66 -29.65
N SER A 306 -4.41 -5.78 -29.25
CA SER A 306 -5.75 -5.83 -28.66
C SER A 306 -5.80 -5.52 -27.16
N VAL A 307 -4.68 -5.60 -26.44
CA VAL A 307 -4.69 -5.46 -24.98
C VAL A 307 -4.98 -4.03 -24.55
N ARG A 308 -5.74 -3.93 -23.45
CA ARG A 308 -6.09 -2.67 -22.81
C ARG A 308 -5.61 -2.70 -21.37
N ILE A 309 -4.94 -1.63 -20.95
CA ILE A 309 -4.58 -1.42 -19.56
C ILE A 309 -5.77 -0.70 -18.92
N VAL A 310 -6.36 -1.33 -17.91
CA VAL A 310 -7.49 -0.75 -17.18
C VAL A 310 -6.94 0.26 -16.17
N THR A 311 -7.42 1.51 -16.25
CA THR A 311 -6.97 2.64 -15.42
C THR A 311 -8.03 3.15 -14.45
N HIS A 312 -9.20 2.51 -14.42
CA HIS A 312 -10.31 2.86 -13.54
C HIS A 312 -10.79 1.62 -12.80
N TYR A 313 -11.24 1.83 -11.56
CA TYR A 313 -11.89 0.77 -10.80
C TYR A 313 -13.35 0.71 -11.23
N SER A 314 -13.84 -0.52 -11.42
CA SER A 314 -15.27 -0.75 -11.62
C SER A 314 -15.97 -0.72 -10.26
N ASN A 315 -17.19 -0.21 -10.20
CA ASN A 315 -17.95 -0.24 -8.95
C ASN A 315 -18.32 -1.70 -8.62
N THR A 316 -17.86 -2.20 -7.48
CA THR A 316 -18.10 -3.56 -6.99
C THR A 316 -19.09 -3.61 -5.83
N SER A 317 -19.76 -2.51 -5.48
CA SER A 317 -20.63 -2.43 -4.30
C SER A 317 -21.79 -3.43 -4.28
N GLU A 318 -22.28 -3.83 -5.45
CA GLU A 318 -23.39 -4.78 -5.58
C GLU A 318 -22.95 -6.24 -5.62
N LEU A 319 -21.65 -6.52 -5.84
CA LEU A 319 -21.13 -7.88 -5.94
C LEU A 319 -21.36 -8.71 -4.67
N PRO A 320 -21.13 -8.21 -3.44
CA PRO A 320 -21.38 -8.99 -2.24
C PRO A 320 -22.83 -9.46 -2.12
N LYS A 321 -23.79 -8.63 -2.54
CA LYS A 321 -25.22 -8.98 -2.54
C LYS A 321 -25.50 -10.11 -3.54
N LEU A 322 -25.02 -9.96 -4.77
CA LEU A 322 -25.17 -10.97 -5.81
C LEU A 322 -24.52 -12.31 -5.43
N LEU A 323 -23.32 -12.26 -4.84
CA LEU A 323 -22.64 -13.45 -4.34
C LEU A 323 -23.44 -14.13 -3.21
N GLY A 324 -24.06 -13.34 -2.33
CA GLY A 324 -24.99 -13.85 -1.31
C GLY A 324 -26.21 -14.54 -1.92
N GLU A 325 -26.80 -13.97 -2.97
CA GLU A 325 -27.90 -14.59 -3.73
C GLU A 325 -27.47 -15.91 -4.41
N LEU A 326 -26.19 -16.02 -4.78
CA LEU A 326 -25.57 -17.24 -5.31
C LEU A 326 -25.14 -18.24 -4.22
N GLY A 327 -25.44 -17.97 -2.95
CA GLY A 327 -25.17 -18.88 -1.83
C GLY A 327 -23.82 -18.67 -1.13
N MET A 328 -23.09 -17.61 -1.44
CA MET A 328 -21.87 -17.26 -0.70
C MET A 328 -22.23 -16.76 0.70
N VAL A 329 -21.63 -17.36 1.72
CA VAL A 329 -21.85 -16.98 3.12
C VAL A 329 -20.75 -16.04 3.58
N GLY A 330 -21.11 -14.85 4.05
CA GLY A 330 -20.15 -13.86 4.57
C GLY A 330 -19.55 -14.27 5.91
N HIS A 331 -18.33 -13.82 6.20
CA HIS A 331 -17.54 -14.21 7.38
C HIS A 331 -18.28 -14.09 8.73
N SER A 332 -19.08 -13.04 8.91
CA SER A 332 -19.90 -12.82 10.11
C SER A 332 -21.00 -13.88 10.30
N ALA A 333 -21.54 -14.44 9.20
CA ALA A 333 -22.55 -15.49 9.21
C ALA A 333 -21.94 -16.89 9.35
N VAL A 334 -20.66 -17.08 8.98
CA VAL A 334 -19.97 -18.39 9.11
C VAL A 334 -19.77 -18.78 10.58
N THR A 335 -19.92 -17.88 11.55
CA THR A 335 -19.90 -18.21 12.99
C THR A 335 -21.06 -19.13 13.39
N PHE A 336 -22.15 -19.14 12.61
CA PHE A 336 -23.36 -19.92 12.89
C PHE A 336 -23.42 -21.24 12.11
N LEU A 337 -22.44 -21.51 11.24
CA LEU A 337 -22.39 -22.75 10.48
C LEU A 337 -21.62 -23.83 11.26
N PRO A 338 -22.14 -25.06 11.33
CA PRO A 338 -21.46 -26.17 12.01
C PRO A 338 -20.09 -26.43 11.36
N ALA A 339 -19.11 -26.78 12.19
CA ALA A 339 -17.75 -27.08 11.77
C ALA A 339 -17.63 -28.54 11.26
N GLU A 340 -18.46 -28.94 10.31
CA GLU A 340 -18.42 -30.29 9.71
C GLU A 340 -18.65 -30.21 8.19
N PRO A 341 -18.11 -31.19 7.43
CA PRO A 341 -17.50 -30.98 6.12
C PRO A 341 -18.44 -30.65 4.97
#